data_AF-A0AAI8L7F8-F1
#
_entry.id   AF-A0AAI8L7F8-F1
#
_cell.length_a   1.000
_cell.length_b   1.000
_cell.length_c   1.000
_cell.angle_alpha   90.00
_cell.angle_beta   90.00
_cell.angle_gamma   90.00
#
_symmetry.space_group_name_H-M   'P 1'
#
loop_
_entity.id
_entity.type
_entity.pdbx_description
1 polymer ?
#
loop_
_entity_poly.entity_id
_entity_poly.type
_entity_poly.pdbx_seq_one_letter_code
_entity_poly.pdbx_strand_id
1 'polypeptide(L)'
;MSPERLNAWYLGAGLVDAITPGREADVRAAVTVREAVYRLVTDRRLGEGTDREALAVPNAAARETATTPQLTLSGRHTDATPAQALATVARQAVELLSGPDVPLMKECGNPECTRVYIDRSRGMRRQWCGMESCGNRIKAAAYRARKKDSPARTAG
;
A
#
# COMPACT_ATOMS: atom_id res chain seq x y z
N MET A 1 10.02 8.24 -7.44
CA MET A 1 9.25 7.29 -8.28
C MET A 1 9.37 7.82 -9.70
N SER A 2 9.77 7.03 -10.69
CA SER A 2 9.80 7.43 -12.11
C SER A 2 8.57 6.86 -12.84
N PRO A 3 8.26 7.31 -14.07
CA PRO A 3 7.16 6.75 -14.86
C PRO A 3 7.31 5.25 -15.12
N GLU A 4 8.52 4.77 -15.39
CA GLU A 4 8.80 3.35 -15.64
C GLU A 4 8.55 2.53 -14.37
N ARG A 5 8.96 3.07 -13.20
CA ARG A 5 8.71 2.41 -11.91
C ARG A 5 7.23 2.39 -11.55
N LEU A 6 6.47 3.41 -11.93
CA LEU A 6 5.02 3.43 -11.75
C LEU A 6 4.35 2.37 -12.64
N ASN A 7 4.73 2.30 -13.92
CA ASN A 7 4.25 1.27 -14.85
C ASN A 7 4.57 -0.14 -14.36
N ALA A 8 5.81 -0.38 -13.92
CA ALA A 8 6.22 -1.64 -13.33
C ALA A 8 5.43 -1.99 -12.06
N TRP A 9 5.05 -0.99 -11.27
CA TRP A 9 4.21 -1.20 -10.09
C TRP A 9 2.79 -1.64 -10.48
N TYR A 10 2.15 -1.01 -11.48
CA TYR A 10 0.82 -1.42 -11.95
C TYR A 10 0.80 -2.85 -12.48
N LEU A 11 1.82 -3.23 -13.26
CA LEU A 11 1.99 -4.60 -13.77
C LEU A 11 2.26 -5.59 -12.64
N GLY A 12 3.21 -5.27 -11.75
CA GLY A 12 3.60 -6.13 -10.64
C GLY A 12 2.50 -6.32 -9.58
N ALA A 13 1.57 -5.37 -9.48
CA ALA A 13 0.37 -5.49 -8.65
C ALA A 13 -0.72 -6.38 -9.29
N GLY A 14 -0.56 -6.80 -10.54
CA GLY A 14 -1.57 -7.55 -11.29
C GLY A 14 -2.81 -6.73 -11.61
N LEU A 15 -2.70 -5.39 -11.62
CA LEU A 15 -3.82 -4.50 -11.90
C LEU A 15 -4.18 -4.49 -13.39
N VAL A 16 -3.16 -4.63 -14.23
CA VAL A 16 -3.20 -4.59 -15.69
C VAL A 16 -2.19 -5.58 -16.25
N ASP A 17 -2.45 -6.06 -17.46
CA ASP A 17 -1.57 -6.99 -18.18
C ASP A 17 -0.62 -6.23 -19.12
N ALA A 18 -1.05 -5.07 -19.63
CA ALA A 18 -0.19 -4.11 -20.30
C ALA A 18 -0.59 -2.67 -19.96
N ILE A 19 0.37 -1.76 -20.08
CA ILE A 19 0.17 -0.35 -19.78
C ILE A 19 0.90 0.53 -20.79
N THR A 20 0.26 1.61 -21.23
CA THR A 20 0.94 2.61 -22.07
C THR A 20 2.06 3.32 -21.29
N PRO A 21 3.12 3.80 -21.97
CA PRO A 21 4.20 4.51 -21.30
C PRO A 21 3.70 5.72 -20.52
N GLY A 22 3.99 5.74 -19.22
CA GLY A 22 3.62 6.85 -18.35
C GLY A 22 4.50 8.07 -18.55
N ARG A 23 4.01 9.21 -18.06
CA ARG A 23 4.71 10.49 -18.02
C ARG A 23 4.88 10.96 -16.59
N GLU A 24 5.70 11.98 -16.38
CA GLU A 24 5.88 12.61 -15.07
C GLU A 24 4.58 13.13 -14.45
N ALA A 25 3.60 13.52 -15.29
CA ALA A 25 2.28 13.93 -14.82
C ALA A 25 1.52 12.77 -14.16
N ASP A 26 1.64 11.55 -14.68
CA ASP A 26 0.99 10.36 -14.13
C ASP A 26 1.60 9.98 -12.77
N VAL A 27 2.93 10.13 -12.64
CA VAL A 27 3.62 9.96 -11.36
C VAL A 27 3.12 10.95 -10.32
N ARG A 28 3.00 12.24 -10.68
CA ARG A 28 2.46 13.26 -9.77
C ARG A 28 1.03 12.92 -9.35
N ALA A 29 0.15 12.55 -10.29
CA ALA A 29 -1.21 12.16 -9.99
C ALA A 29 -1.28 10.95 -9.04
N ALA A 30 -0.49 9.91 -9.30
CA ALA A 30 -0.41 8.72 -8.45
C ALA A 30 0.12 9.03 -7.05
N VAL A 31 1.11 9.91 -6.93
CA VAL A 31 1.60 10.40 -5.63
C VAL A 31 0.51 11.16 -4.89
N THR A 32 -0.18 12.10 -5.54
CA THR A 32 -1.26 12.87 -4.92
C THR A 32 -2.36 11.96 -4.38
N VAL A 33 -2.81 10.96 -5.15
CA VAL A 33 -3.80 9.97 -4.69
C VAL A 33 -3.24 9.13 -3.53
N ARG A 34 -1.98 8.68 -3.61
CA ARG A 34 -1.35 7.89 -2.54
C ARG A 34 -1.31 8.64 -1.22
N GLU A 35 -0.85 9.89 -1.22
CA GLU A 35 -0.75 10.69 0.00
C GLU A 35 -2.14 10.97 0.60
N ALA A 36 -3.13 11.28 -0.24
CA ALA A 36 -4.52 11.46 0.20
C ALA A 36 -5.09 10.17 0.83
N VAL A 37 -4.88 9.01 0.18
CA VAL A 37 -5.31 7.71 0.73
C VAL A 37 -4.59 7.43 2.05
N TYR A 38 -3.27 7.64 2.15
CA TYR A 38 -2.53 7.43 3.39
C TYR A 38 -3.06 8.28 4.54
N ARG A 39 -3.41 9.54 4.26
CA ARG A 39 -4.02 10.44 5.25
C ARG A 39 -5.39 9.92 5.71
N LEU A 40 -6.28 9.58 4.79
CA LEU A 40 -7.60 9.02 5.12
C LEU A 40 -7.49 7.71 5.91
N VAL A 41 -6.57 6.84 5.53
CA VAL A 41 -6.24 5.61 6.26
C VAL A 41 -5.84 5.93 7.70
N THR A 42 -5.02 6.97 7.89
CA THR A 42 -4.54 7.42 9.20
C THR A 42 -5.70 7.97 10.04
N ASP A 43 -6.51 8.86 9.48
CA ASP A 43 -7.71 9.42 10.14
C ASP A 43 -8.61 8.28 10.65
N ARG A 44 -8.89 7.28 9.79
CA ARG A 44 -9.72 6.13 10.17
C ARG A 44 -9.08 5.26 11.25
N ARG A 45 -7.77 5.06 11.22
CA ARG A 45 -7.03 4.27 12.22
C ARG A 45 -7.02 4.93 13.60
N LEU A 46 -6.94 6.26 13.63
CA LEU A 46 -6.88 7.05 14.85
C LEU A 46 -8.27 7.47 15.36
N GLY A 47 -9.34 7.21 14.59
CA GLY A 47 -10.69 7.62 14.93
C GLY A 47 -10.90 9.14 14.82
N GLU A 48 -10.09 9.80 13.99
CA GLU A 48 -10.14 11.24 13.78
C GLU A 48 -11.20 11.62 12.73
N GLY A 49 -11.57 12.91 12.71
CA GLY A 49 -12.46 13.44 11.68
C GLY A 49 -11.82 13.33 10.30
N THR A 50 -12.59 12.91 9.30
CA THR A 50 -12.07 12.74 7.93
C THR A 50 -11.75 14.09 7.28
N ASP A 51 -10.50 14.27 6.84
CA ASP A 51 -10.09 15.44 6.08
C ASP A 51 -10.85 15.52 4.74
N ARG A 52 -11.59 16.61 4.54
CA ARG A 52 -12.43 16.82 3.35
C ARG A 52 -11.63 17.03 2.06
N GLU A 53 -10.48 17.69 2.13
CA GLU A 53 -9.61 17.90 0.97
C GLU A 53 -8.97 16.58 0.55
N ALA A 54 -8.46 15.81 1.53
CA ALA A 54 -7.94 14.47 1.27
C ALA A 54 -9.02 13.54 0.71
N LEU A 55 -10.26 13.64 1.21
CA LEU A 55 -11.40 12.85 0.73
C LEU A 55 -11.76 13.15 -0.73
N ALA A 56 -11.61 14.40 -1.19
CA ALA A 56 -11.95 14.79 -2.55
C ALA A 56 -11.04 14.13 -3.60
N VAL A 57 -9.77 13.90 -3.28
CA VAL A 57 -8.75 13.41 -4.21
C VAL A 57 -9.03 11.99 -4.76
N PRO A 58 -9.15 10.93 -3.93
CA PRO A 58 -9.43 9.60 -4.45
C PRO A 58 -10.85 9.53 -5.03
N ASN A 59 -11.81 10.32 -4.54
CA ASN A 59 -13.15 10.38 -5.12
C ASN A 59 -13.16 10.98 -6.52
N ALA A 60 -12.36 12.02 -6.79
CA ALA A 60 -12.20 12.56 -8.14
C ALA A 60 -11.54 11.54 -9.07
N ALA A 61 -10.42 10.93 -8.65
CA ALA A 61 -9.74 9.91 -9.43
C ALA A 61 -10.62 8.67 -9.69
N ALA A 62 -11.46 8.27 -8.73
CA ALA A 62 -12.37 7.13 -8.88
C ALA A 62 -13.48 7.36 -9.91
N ARG A 63 -13.85 8.63 -10.19
CA ARG A 63 -14.86 8.99 -11.21
C ARG A 63 -14.34 8.88 -12.63
N GLU A 64 -13.02 8.88 -12.81
CA GLU A 64 -12.40 8.67 -14.12
C GLU A 64 -12.67 7.26 -14.64
N THR A 65 -12.40 7.04 -15.93
CA THR A 65 -12.57 5.73 -16.57
C THR A 65 -11.59 4.75 -15.96
N ALA A 66 -12.07 3.65 -15.38
CA ALA A 66 -11.24 2.59 -14.83
C ALA A 66 -10.74 1.64 -15.93
N THR A 67 -9.88 0.71 -15.53
CA THR A 67 -9.45 -0.41 -16.38
C THR A 67 -10.64 -1.27 -16.80
N THR A 68 -10.70 -1.65 -18.06
CA THR A 68 -11.78 -2.48 -18.63
C THR A 68 -11.19 -3.80 -19.08
N PRO A 69 -11.49 -4.92 -18.40
CA PRO A 69 -11.02 -6.23 -18.83
C PRO A 69 -11.64 -6.63 -20.17
N GLN A 70 -10.86 -7.31 -21.00
CA GLN A 70 -11.28 -7.81 -22.31
C GLN A 70 -11.03 -9.32 -22.38
N LEU A 71 -11.88 -10.02 -23.14
CA LEU A 71 -11.64 -11.42 -23.49
C LEU A 71 -10.85 -11.48 -24.80
N THR A 72 -9.71 -12.16 -24.76
CA THR A 72 -8.85 -12.42 -25.92
C THR A 72 -8.75 -13.92 -26.17
N LEU A 73 -8.12 -14.33 -27.28
CA LEU A 73 -7.88 -15.75 -27.56
C LEU A 73 -6.99 -16.44 -26.50
N SER A 74 -6.16 -15.68 -25.78
CA SER A 74 -5.32 -16.17 -24.67
C SER A 74 -5.99 -16.05 -23.29
N GLY A 75 -7.26 -15.64 -23.23
CA GLY A 75 -8.00 -15.44 -21.99
C GLY A 75 -8.22 -13.98 -21.64
N ARG A 76 -8.45 -13.71 -20.36
CA ARG A 76 -8.72 -12.36 -19.85
C ARG A 76 -7.44 -11.51 -19.93
N HIS A 77 -7.54 -10.35 -20.56
CA HIS A 77 -6.44 -9.39 -20.70
C HIS A 77 -6.93 -7.97 -20.42
N THR A 78 -6.07 -7.12 -19.88
CA THR A 78 -6.39 -5.74 -19.48
C THR A 78 -5.29 -4.79 -19.94
N ASP A 79 -5.54 -4.07 -21.02
CA ASP A 79 -4.72 -2.93 -21.44
C ASP A 79 -5.24 -1.63 -20.82
N ALA A 80 -4.34 -0.76 -20.38
CA ALA A 80 -4.73 0.51 -19.77
C ALA A 80 -3.74 1.64 -20.00
N THR A 81 -4.23 2.85 -19.84
CA THR A 81 -3.40 4.02 -19.56
C THR A 81 -3.09 4.13 -18.06
N PRO A 82 -2.03 4.85 -17.65
CA PRO A 82 -1.78 5.15 -16.24
C PRO A 82 -2.96 5.82 -15.52
N ALA A 83 -3.70 6.69 -16.21
CA ALA A 83 -4.89 7.33 -15.65
C ALA A 83 -5.99 6.29 -15.35
N GLN A 84 -6.24 5.34 -16.25
CA GLN A 84 -7.23 4.28 -16.03
C GLN A 84 -6.81 3.33 -14.89
N ALA A 85 -5.53 2.97 -14.83
CA ALA A 85 -4.97 2.19 -13.75
C ALA A 85 -5.13 2.92 -12.40
N LEU A 86 -4.80 4.22 -12.34
CA LEU A 86 -4.98 5.02 -11.14
C LEU A 86 -6.45 5.13 -10.71
N ALA A 87 -7.38 5.27 -11.66
CA ALA A 87 -8.81 5.29 -11.38
C ALA A 87 -9.28 3.98 -10.73
N THR A 88 -8.80 2.82 -11.20
CA THR A 88 -9.07 1.52 -10.58
C THR A 88 -8.52 1.45 -9.16
N VAL A 89 -7.28 1.89 -8.92
CA VAL A 89 -6.69 1.94 -7.57
C VAL A 89 -7.50 2.86 -6.64
N ALA A 90 -7.93 4.02 -7.14
CA ALA A 90 -8.74 4.95 -6.37
C ALA A 90 -10.10 4.34 -5.97
N ARG A 91 -10.75 3.60 -6.88
CA ARG A 91 -11.98 2.85 -6.58
C ARG A 91 -11.75 1.78 -5.51
N GLN A 92 -10.67 1.00 -5.63
CA GLN A 92 -10.30 0.02 -4.61
C GLN A 92 -10.03 0.66 -3.24
N ALA A 93 -9.42 1.85 -3.21
CA ALA A 93 -9.22 2.59 -1.97
C ALA A 93 -10.55 3.05 -1.37
N VAL A 94 -11.50 3.52 -2.19
CA VAL A 94 -12.85 3.89 -1.74
C VAL A 94 -13.58 2.67 -1.16
N GLU A 95 -13.55 1.52 -1.84
CA GLU A 95 -14.15 0.27 -1.35
C GLU A 95 -13.52 -0.17 -0.01
N LEU A 96 -12.19 -0.13 0.10
CA LEU A 96 -11.49 -0.50 1.32
C LEU A 96 -11.85 0.43 2.48
N LEU A 97 -11.81 1.75 2.24
CA LEU A 97 -12.07 2.77 3.26
C LEU A 97 -13.55 2.91 3.61
N SER A 98 -14.46 2.32 2.84
CA SER A 98 -15.90 2.26 3.16
C SER A 98 -16.36 0.89 3.65
N GLY A 99 -15.46 -0.10 3.62
CA GLY A 99 -15.75 -1.49 3.89
C GLY A 99 -15.61 -1.92 5.35
N PRO A 100 -15.95 -3.19 5.64
CA PRO A 100 -15.91 -3.77 6.98
C PRO A 100 -14.49 -4.01 7.51
N ASP A 101 -13.46 -3.92 6.65
CA ASP A 101 -12.07 -4.14 7.03
C ASP A 101 -11.42 -2.91 7.71
N VAL A 102 -12.09 -1.74 7.73
CA VAL A 102 -11.55 -0.52 8.34
C VAL A 102 -11.07 -0.72 9.79
N PRO A 103 -11.83 -1.37 10.70
CA PRO A 103 -11.37 -1.62 12.06
C PRO A 103 -10.17 -2.58 12.17
N LEU A 104 -9.85 -3.31 11.10
CA LEU A 104 -8.74 -4.25 11.05
C LEU A 104 -7.44 -3.59 10.55
N MET A 105 -7.49 -2.32 10.13
CA MET A 105 -6.34 -1.60 9.61
C MET A 105 -5.32 -1.28 10.70
N LYS A 106 -4.05 -1.64 10.45
CA LYS A 106 -2.92 -1.34 11.32
C LYS A 106 -1.74 -0.84 10.52
N GLU A 107 -0.97 0.05 11.12
CA GLU A 107 0.34 0.41 10.61
C GLU A 107 1.42 -0.50 11.19
N CYS A 108 2.49 -0.69 10.43
CA CYS A 108 3.60 -1.52 10.84
C CYS A 108 4.26 -0.96 12.11
N GLY A 109 4.41 -1.79 13.15
CA GLY A 109 5.14 -1.44 14.38
C GLY A 109 6.66 -1.37 14.21
N ASN A 110 7.18 -1.32 12.99
CA ASN A 110 8.60 -1.01 12.75
C ASN A 110 8.69 0.51 12.52
N PRO A 111 9.41 1.28 13.37
CA PRO A 111 9.48 2.75 13.26
C PRO A 111 9.92 3.25 11.89
N GLU A 112 10.72 2.46 11.17
CA GLU A 112 11.23 2.80 9.83
C GLU A 112 10.28 2.35 8.69
N CYS A 113 9.02 1.99 8.99
CA CYS A 113 8.07 1.43 8.03
C CYS A 113 6.67 2.02 8.19
N THR A 114 6.22 2.74 7.17
CA THR A 114 4.89 3.38 7.10
C THR A 114 3.82 2.51 6.44
N ARG A 115 4.09 1.21 6.22
CA ARG A 115 3.13 0.33 5.54
C ARG A 115 1.92 0.05 6.43
N VAL A 116 0.74 0.23 5.86
CA VAL A 116 -0.55 -0.17 6.45
C VAL A 116 -0.96 -1.55 5.93
N TYR A 117 -1.60 -2.35 6.78
CA TYR A 117 -2.08 -3.69 6.47
C TYR A 117 -3.40 -3.99 7.19
N ILE A 118 -4.13 -4.98 6.68
CA ILE A 118 -5.33 -5.53 7.32
C ILE A 118 -4.92 -6.71 8.21
N ASP A 119 -5.19 -6.62 9.51
CA ASP A 119 -4.85 -7.64 10.49
C ASP A 119 -5.96 -8.71 10.60
N ARG A 120 -5.94 -9.65 9.65
CA ARG A 120 -6.81 -10.85 9.71
C ARG A 120 -6.22 -11.99 10.55
N SER A 121 -5.20 -11.73 11.38
CA SER A 121 -4.60 -12.77 12.23
C SER A 121 -5.53 -13.15 13.39
N ARG A 122 -5.36 -14.37 13.91
CA ARG A 122 -6.15 -14.85 15.05
C ARG A 122 -5.96 -13.93 16.27
N GLY A 123 -7.04 -13.27 16.66
CA GLY A 123 -7.08 -12.32 17.77
C GLY A 123 -6.43 -10.96 17.46
N MET A 124 -6.18 -10.65 16.17
CA MET A 124 -5.62 -9.36 15.73
C MET A 124 -4.33 -8.98 16.48
N ARG A 125 -3.37 -9.89 16.56
CA ARG A 125 -2.11 -9.71 17.32
C ARG A 125 -0.90 -9.43 16.45
N ARG A 126 -1.08 -9.28 15.14
CA ARG A 126 0.03 -8.98 14.23
C ARG A 126 0.51 -7.55 14.47
N GLN A 127 1.82 -7.38 14.63
CA GLN A 127 2.43 -6.06 14.83
C GLN A 127 3.24 -5.57 13.61
N TRP A 128 3.45 -6.39 12.57
CA TRP A 128 4.31 -6.05 11.43
C TRP A 128 3.62 -6.35 10.10
N CYS A 129 3.85 -5.49 9.10
CA CYS A 129 3.24 -5.59 7.76
C CYS A 129 3.64 -6.85 6.96
N GLY A 130 4.57 -7.65 7.45
CA GLY A 130 5.02 -8.91 6.85
C GLY A 130 6.17 -9.52 7.64
N MET A 131 6.26 -10.85 7.64
CA MET A 131 7.34 -11.54 8.33
C MET A 131 8.67 -11.30 7.61
N GLU A 132 8.70 -11.48 6.29
CA GLU A 132 9.90 -11.26 5.47
C GLU A 132 10.30 -9.77 5.37
N SER A 133 9.30 -8.87 5.33
CA SER A 133 9.55 -7.44 5.15
C SER A 133 10.06 -6.76 6.44
N CYS A 134 9.34 -6.90 7.56
CA CYS A 134 9.66 -6.16 8.78
C CYS A 134 9.93 -7.06 9.98
N GLY A 135 9.18 -8.14 10.17
CA GLY A 135 9.29 -8.91 11.40
C GLY A 135 10.64 -9.64 11.54
N ASN A 136 11.22 -10.15 10.45
CA ASN A 136 12.56 -10.77 10.46
C ASN A 136 13.64 -9.72 10.75
N ARG A 137 13.49 -8.50 10.20
CA ARG A 137 14.43 -7.39 10.45
C ARG A 137 14.46 -7.00 11.92
N ILE A 138 13.29 -6.82 12.55
CA ILE A 138 13.17 -6.48 13.97
C ILE A 138 13.73 -7.61 14.85
N LYS A 139 13.39 -8.87 14.57
CA LYS A 139 13.93 -10.04 15.30
C LYS A 139 15.46 -10.10 15.22
N ALA A 140 16.03 -9.87 14.03
CA ALA A 140 17.47 -9.89 13.82
C ALA A 140 18.17 -8.74 14.57
N ALA A 141 17.59 -7.54 14.57
CA ALA A 141 18.11 -6.40 15.33
C ALA A 141 18.12 -6.68 16.85
N ALA A 142 17.01 -7.19 17.39
CA ALA A 142 16.90 -7.56 18.80
C ALA A 142 17.88 -8.67 19.21
N TYR A 143 18.09 -9.67 18.34
CA TYR A 143 19.09 -10.71 18.57
C TYR A 143 20.52 -10.15 18.62
N ARG A 144 20.88 -9.24 17.70
CA ARG A 144 22.19 -8.58 17.69
C ARG A 144 22.42 -7.72 18.93
N ALA A 145 21.41 -6.97 19.39
CA ALA A 145 21.49 -6.18 20.61
C ALA A 145 21.77 -7.06 21.84
N ARG A 146 21.02 -8.15 22.02
CA ARG A 146 21.24 -9.11 23.12
C ARG A 146 22.64 -9.74 23.12
N LYS A 147 23.20 -10.01 21.93
CA LYS A 147 24.57 -10.54 21.81
C LYS A 147 25.64 -9.51 22.15
N LYS A 148 25.38 -8.21 21.92
CA LYS A 148 26.29 -7.12 22.28
C LYS A 148 26.26 -6.83 23.78
N ASP A 149 25.09 -7.00 24.41
CA ASP A 149 24.89 -6.79 25.86
C ASP A 149 25.24 -8.00 26.72
N SER A 150 25.63 -9.13 26.12
CA SER A 150 26.20 -10.25 26.87
C SER A 150 27.67 -9.93 27.14
N PRO A 151 28.09 -9.66 28.40
CA PRO A 151 29.51 -9.46 28.71
C PRO A 151 30.26 -10.73 28.32
N ALA A 152 31.40 -10.58 27.65
CA ALA A 152 32.34 -11.66 27.45
C ALA A 152 32.62 -12.29 28.82
N ARG A 153 32.13 -13.51 29.01
CA ARG A 153 32.33 -14.29 30.23
C ARG A 153 33.83 -14.53 30.32
N THR A 154 34.52 -13.68 31.07
CA THR A 154 35.96 -13.78 31.33
C THR A 154 36.17 -15.08 32.08
N ALA A 155 36.73 -16.07 31.39
CA ALA A 155 37.22 -17.30 32.01
C ALA A 155 38.47 -16.91 32.82
N GLY A 156 38.36 -16.99 34.14
CA GLY A 156 39.50 -17.04 35.05
C GLY A 156 39.97 -18.47 35.22
#